data_AF-A0A951UXT2-F1
#
_entry.id   AF-A0A951UXT2-F1
#
_cell.length_a   1.000
_cell.length_b   1.000
_cell.length_c   1.000
_cell.angle_alpha   90.00
_cell.angle_beta   90.00
_cell.angle_gamma   90.00
#
_symmetry.space_group_name_H-M   'P 1'
#
loop_
_entity.id
_entity.type
_entity.pdbx_description
1 polymer ?
#
loop_
_entity_poly.entity_id
_entity_poly.type
_entity_poly.pdbx_seq_one_letter_code
_entity_poly.pdbx_strand_id
1 'polypeptide(L)'
;MKATFSKDILNFILYFLVLALGMGFIGFPIMVLKKFNNFDLFSVFNAIINLVYILMYLTVVLCLIKIISSTLVSPFIKENVKRFKIMGCCLIVNTVFECIIGYNAAAISKAITIIGSDSGGITPPMIICLISALMCFVMGEVFDKAIKIKNESDLTI
;
A
#
# COMPACT_ATOMS: atom_id res chain seq x y z
N MET A 1 15.43 -1.96 27.70
CA MET A 1 14.62 -3.03 27.06
C MET A 1 13.43 -2.49 26.24
N LYS A 2 13.55 -1.40 25.46
CA LYS A 2 12.36 -0.74 24.85
C LYS A 2 12.36 -0.56 23.33
N ALA A 3 13.50 -0.73 22.62
CA ALA A 3 13.55 -0.55 21.17
C ALA A 3 13.26 -1.85 20.37
N THR A 4 13.59 -3.02 20.92
CA THR A 4 13.42 -4.32 20.24
C THR A 4 11.96 -4.78 20.18
N PHE A 5 11.23 -4.64 21.28
CA PHE A 5 9.82 -5.06 21.39
C PHE A 5 8.92 -4.41 20.33
N SER A 6 9.12 -3.13 20.01
CA SER A 6 8.35 -2.44 18.98
C SER A 6 8.68 -2.94 17.56
N LYS A 7 9.95 -3.25 17.29
CA LYS A 7 10.39 -3.74 15.97
C LYS A 7 9.93 -5.18 15.72
N ASP A 8 10.00 -6.04 16.72
CA ASP A 8 9.61 -7.44 16.59
C ASP A 8 8.11 -7.58 16.33
N ILE A 9 7.29 -6.81 17.06
CA ILE A 9 5.84 -6.71 16.82
C ILE A 9 5.55 -6.18 15.41
N LEU A 10 6.24 -5.11 15.00
CA LEU A 10 6.04 -4.53 13.68
C LEU A 10 6.38 -5.52 12.56
N ASN A 11 7.51 -6.23 12.69
CA ASN A 11 7.89 -7.28 11.75
C ASN A 11 6.86 -8.41 11.73
N PHE A 12 6.37 -8.86 12.88
CA PHE A 12 5.33 -9.89 12.97
C PHE A 12 4.08 -9.46 12.19
N ILE A 13 3.59 -8.23 12.41
CA ILE A 13 2.42 -7.69 11.70
C ILE A 13 2.68 -7.65 10.19
N LEU A 14 3.85 -7.20 9.76
CA LEU A 14 4.18 -7.10 8.33
C LEU A 14 4.28 -8.48 7.66
N TYR A 15 4.92 -9.46 8.30
CA TYR A 15 4.98 -10.83 7.76
C TYR A 15 3.61 -11.49 7.73
N PHE A 16 2.77 -11.24 8.75
CA PHE A 16 1.37 -11.69 8.73
C PHE A 16 0.60 -11.07 7.56
N LEU A 17 0.77 -9.77 7.28
CA LEU A 17 0.16 -9.11 6.12
C LEU A 17 0.67 -9.68 4.79
N VAL A 18 1.97 -10.01 4.67
CA VAL A 18 2.49 -10.70 3.48
C VAL A 18 1.80 -12.05 3.29
N LEU A 19 1.62 -12.83 4.36
CA LEU A 19 0.92 -14.11 4.28
C LEU A 19 -0.54 -13.92 3.87
N ALA A 20 -1.27 -13.00 4.49
CA ALA A 20 -2.67 -12.72 4.16
C ALA A 20 -2.86 -12.27 2.71
N LEU A 21 -2.04 -11.30 2.26
CA LEU A 21 -2.09 -10.80 0.88
C LEU A 21 -1.59 -11.84 -0.12
N GLY A 22 -0.58 -12.65 0.24
CA GLY A 22 -0.07 -13.74 -0.58
C GLY A 22 -1.10 -14.85 -0.79
N MET A 23 -1.83 -15.23 0.25
CA MET A 23 -2.97 -16.14 0.14
C MET A 23 -4.07 -15.56 -0.74
N GLY A 24 -4.38 -14.26 -0.61
CA GLY A 24 -5.31 -13.58 -1.50
C GLY A 24 -4.86 -13.60 -2.96
N PHE A 25 -3.58 -13.31 -3.21
CA PHE A 25 -2.99 -13.28 -4.54
C PHE A 25 -3.01 -14.63 -5.26
N ILE A 26 -2.77 -15.73 -4.53
CA ILE A 26 -2.79 -17.10 -5.09
C ILE A 26 -4.22 -17.67 -5.12
N GLY A 27 -5.00 -17.43 -4.07
CA GLY A 27 -6.34 -17.99 -3.90
C GLY A 27 -7.37 -17.36 -4.82
N PHE A 28 -7.25 -16.05 -5.11
CA PHE A 28 -8.20 -15.33 -5.96
C PHE A 28 -8.23 -15.87 -7.40
N PRO A 29 -7.10 -16.07 -8.10
CA PRO A 29 -7.09 -16.73 -9.40
C PRO A 29 -7.76 -18.10 -9.36
N ILE A 30 -7.46 -18.94 -8.37
CA ILE A 30 -8.05 -20.28 -8.25
C ILE A 30 -9.58 -20.20 -8.10
N MET A 31 -10.09 -19.23 -7.34
CA MET A 31 -11.54 -19.03 -7.19
C MET A 31 -12.19 -18.59 -8.50
N VAL A 32 -11.56 -17.67 -9.24
CA VAL A 32 -12.00 -17.27 -10.58
C VAL A 32 -11.96 -18.47 -11.52
N LEU A 33 -10.90 -19.30 -11.44
CA LEU A 33 -10.75 -20.50 -12.25
C LEU A 33 -11.82 -21.58 -11.98
N LYS A 34 -12.37 -21.65 -10.77
CA LYS A 34 -13.45 -22.60 -10.45
C LYS A 34 -14.82 -22.17 -10.98
N LYS A 35 -15.02 -20.89 -11.27
CA LYS A 35 -16.28 -20.35 -11.83
C LYS A 35 -16.34 -20.41 -13.37
N PHE A 36 -15.50 -21.26 -13.98
CA PHE A 36 -15.12 -21.31 -15.41
C PHE A 36 -16.23 -21.51 -16.44
N ASN A 37 -17.51 -21.65 -16.06
CA ASN A 37 -18.55 -22.04 -17.02
C ASN A 37 -18.97 -20.92 -17.99
N ASN A 38 -18.74 -19.64 -17.69
CA ASN A 38 -19.12 -18.52 -18.57
C ASN A 38 -18.11 -17.36 -18.47
N PHE A 39 -17.07 -17.37 -19.30
CA PHE A 39 -16.15 -16.23 -19.39
C PHE A 39 -16.72 -15.12 -20.26
N ASP A 40 -17.14 -14.04 -19.61
CA ASP A 40 -17.23 -12.74 -20.26
C ASP A 40 -15.90 -11.98 -20.11
N LEU A 41 -15.48 -11.27 -21.16
CA LEU A 41 -14.24 -10.48 -21.19
C LEU A 41 -14.18 -9.47 -20.04
N PHE A 42 -15.33 -8.90 -19.66
CA PHE A 42 -15.45 -7.99 -18.54
C PHE A 42 -15.07 -8.64 -17.20
N SER A 43 -15.43 -9.91 -17.00
CA SER A 43 -15.09 -10.65 -15.77
C SER A 43 -13.59 -10.95 -15.68
N VAL A 44 -12.94 -11.26 -16.80
CA VAL A 44 -11.48 -11.43 -16.87
C VAL A 44 -10.78 -10.11 -16.53
N PHE A 45 -11.23 -9.01 -17.13
CA PHE A 45 -10.66 -7.69 -16.90
C PHE A 45 -10.76 -7.27 -15.42
N ASN A 46 -11.91 -7.48 -14.79
CA ASN A 46 -12.10 -7.23 -13.36
C ASN A 46 -11.19 -8.12 -12.48
N ALA A 47 -10.99 -9.38 -12.87
CA ALA A 47 -10.06 -10.25 -12.15
C ALA A 47 -8.62 -9.75 -12.23
N ILE A 48 -8.18 -9.26 -13.40
CA ILE A 48 -6.86 -8.67 -13.59
C ILE A 48 -6.70 -7.40 -12.74
N ILE A 49 -7.70 -6.51 -12.73
CA ILE A 49 -7.67 -5.29 -11.91
C ILE A 49 -7.51 -5.65 -10.42
N ASN A 50 -8.30 -6.61 -9.93
CA ASN A 50 -8.21 -7.05 -8.53
C ASN A 50 -6.84 -7.67 -8.18
N LEU A 51 -6.23 -8.41 -9.12
CA LEU A 51 -4.88 -8.93 -8.92
C LEU A 51 -3.84 -7.82 -8.85
N VAL A 52 -3.93 -6.81 -9.72
CA VAL A 52 -3.06 -5.63 -9.68
C VAL A 52 -3.24 -4.90 -8.36
N TYR A 53 -4.48 -4.74 -7.89
CA TYR A 53 -4.78 -4.10 -6.60
C TYR A 53 -4.11 -4.80 -5.41
N ILE A 54 -4.21 -6.14 -5.34
CA ILE A 54 -3.54 -6.95 -4.30
C ILE A 54 -2.02 -6.84 -4.42
N LEU A 55 -1.47 -6.90 -5.65
CA LEU A 55 -0.04 -6.78 -5.91
C LEU A 55 0.53 -5.43 -5.45
N MET A 56 -0.21 -4.33 -5.62
CA MET A 56 0.20 -3.00 -5.16
C MET A 56 0.34 -2.97 -3.64
N TYR A 57 -0.63 -3.52 -2.88
CA TYR A 57 -0.48 -3.61 -1.42
C TYR A 57 0.64 -4.55 -0.99
N LEU A 58 0.82 -5.68 -1.68
CA LEU A 58 1.94 -6.58 -1.40
C LEU A 58 3.28 -5.85 -1.59
N THR A 59 3.40 -5.05 -2.64
CA THR A 59 4.58 -4.21 -2.90
C THR A 59 4.83 -3.22 -1.77
N VAL A 60 3.77 -2.59 -1.25
CA VAL A 60 3.85 -1.66 -0.12
C VAL A 60 4.38 -2.36 1.14
N VAL A 61 3.84 -3.53 1.49
CA VAL A 61 4.27 -4.30 2.66
C VAL A 61 5.72 -4.77 2.53
N LEU A 62 6.12 -5.25 1.35
CA LEU A 62 7.52 -5.64 1.09
C LEU A 62 8.49 -4.45 1.19
N CYS A 63 8.08 -3.27 0.73
CA CYS A 63 8.88 -2.06 0.90
C CYS A 63 9.05 -1.67 2.37
N LEU A 64 7.98 -1.76 3.19
CA LEU A 64 8.05 -1.52 4.62
C LEU A 64 9.01 -2.48 5.33
N ILE A 65 8.95 -3.78 5.03
CA ILE A 65 9.88 -4.78 5.58
C ILE A 65 11.33 -4.41 5.21
N LYS A 66 11.58 -4.05 3.95
CA LYS A 66 12.92 -3.65 3.49
C LYS A 66 13.40 -2.38 4.19
N ILE A 67 12.54 -1.38 4.41
CA ILE A 67 12.89 -0.17 5.16
C ILE A 67 13.27 -0.54 6.60
N ILE A 68 12.46 -1.34 7.30
CA ILE A 68 12.76 -1.75 8.68
C ILE A 68 14.06 -2.56 8.75
N SER A 69 14.32 -3.44 7.78
CA SER A 69 15.57 -4.20 7.73
C SER A 69 16.79 -3.28 7.60
N SER A 70 16.70 -2.23 6.78
CA SER A 70 17.79 -1.29 6.56
C SER A 70 18.13 -0.42 7.77
N THR A 71 17.19 -0.25 8.72
CA THR A 71 17.44 0.48 9.96
C THR A 71 18.51 -0.18 10.85
N LEU A 72 18.85 -1.45 10.59
CA LEU A 72 19.97 -2.13 11.25
C LEU A 72 21.35 -1.53 10.90
N VAL A 73 21.47 -0.95 9.70
CA VAL A 73 22.73 -0.38 9.20
C VAL A 73 22.62 1.14 9.14
N SER A 74 21.68 1.66 8.34
CA SER A 74 21.35 3.07 8.30
C SER A 74 19.96 3.28 7.68
N PRO A 75 19.05 4.02 8.34
CA PRO A 75 17.76 4.37 7.75
C PRO A 75 17.91 5.35 6.57
N PHE A 76 18.97 6.15 6.54
CA PHE A 76 19.19 7.22 5.58
C PHE A 76 20.01 6.74 4.38
N ILE A 77 19.41 5.84 3.59
CA ILE A 77 19.97 5.36 2.33
C ILE A 77 19.06 5.76 1.16
N LYS A 78 19.65 6.10 0.00
CA LYS A 78 18.89 6.50 -1.20
C LYS A 78 17.85 5.45 -1.63
N GLU A 79 18.12 4.18 -1.33
CA GLU A 79 17.20 3.09 -1.64
C GLU A 79 15.88 3.17 -0.83
N ASN A 80 15.91 3.68 0.41
CA ASN A 80 14.69 3.91 1.18
C ASN A 80 13.85 5.06 0.63
N VAL A 81 14.50 6.11 0.10
CA VAL A 81 13.80 7.19 -0.61
C VAL A 81 13.02 6.63 -1.80
N LYS A 82 13.65 5.75 -2.61
CA LYS A 82 12.96 5.10 -3.72
C LYS A 82 11.79 4.24 -3.25
N ARG A 83 11.97 3.45 -2.18
CA ARG A 83 10.91 2.61 -1.62
C ARG A 83 9.70 3.44 -1.17
N PHE A 84 9.93 4.57 -0.50
CA PHE A 84 8.85 5.51 -0.14
C PHE A 84 8.12 6.06 -1.37
N LYS A 85 8.85 6.44 -2.43
CA LYS A 85 8.23 6.92 -3.68
C LYS A 85 7.43 5.83 -4.38
N ILE A 86 7.95 4.60 -4.44
CA ILE A 86 7.23 3.43 -4.99
C ILE A 86 5.94 3.19 -4.20
N MET A 87 6.02 3.14 -2.87
CA MET A 87 4.84 2.97 -2.01
C MET A 87 3.80 4.07 -2.24
N GLY A 88 4.24 5.34 -2.32
CA GLY A 88 3.36 6.46 -2.62
C GLY A 88 2.64 6.29 -3.97
N CYS A 89 3.36 5.92 -5.02
CA CYS A 89 2.77 5.65 -6.34
C CYS A 89 1.75 4.50 -6.28
N CYS A 90 2.10 3.37 -5.65
CA CYS A 90 1.19 2.23 -5.48
C CYS A 90 -0.11 2.64 -4.77
N LEU A 91 0.00 3.42 -3.69
CA LEU A 91 -1.15 3.85 -2.90
C LEU A 91 -2.00 4.92 -3.61
N ILE A 92 -1.42 5.79 -4.45
CA ILE A 92 -2.20 6.70 -5.31
C ILE A 92 -3.04 5.89 -6.30
N VAL A 93 -2.45 4.90 -6.96
CA VAL A 93 -3.18 4.02 -7.89
C VAL A 93 -4.30 3.27 -7.16
N ASN A 94 -4.01 2.72 -5.97
CA ASN A 94 -5.02 2.06 -5.15
C ASN A 94 -6.12 3.02 -4.67
N THR A 95 -5.79 4.28 -4.38
CA THR A 95 -6.79 5.31 -4.04
C THR A 95 -7.76 5.54 -5.20
N VAL A 96 -7.25 5.60 -6.43
CA VAL A 96 -8.11 5.74 -7.62
C VAL A 96 -9.05 4.55 -7.75
N PHE A 97 -8.54 3.32 -7.56
CA PHE A 97 -9.38 2.13 -7.56
C PHE A 97 -10.43 2.14 -6.44
N GLU A 98 -10.05 2.51 -5.22
CA GLU A 98 -10.96 2.65 -4.08
C GLU A 98 -12.05 3.69 -4.35
N CYS A 99 -11.71 4.82 -4.96
CA CYS A 99 -12.71 5.82 -5.33
C CYS A 99 -13.66 5.30 -6.42
N ILE A 100 -13.15 4.65 -7.47
CA ILE A 100 -14.01 4.15 -8.57
C ILE A 100 -14.94 3.04 -8.09
N ILE A 101 -14.40 2.04 -7.39
CA ILE A 101 -15.16 0.86 -6.95
C ILE A 101 -16.00 1.20 -5.72
N GLY A 102 -15.37 1.84 -4.74
CA GLY A 102 -15.96 2.12 -3.44
C GLY A 102 -17.06 3.17 -3.48
N TYR A 103 -17.03 4.15 -4.40
CA TYR A 103 -18.02 5.22 -4.42
C TYR A 103 -19.42 4.68 -4.70
N ASN A 104 -19.55 3.86 -5.75
CA ASN A 104 -20.81 3.20 -6.09
C ASN A 104 -21.18 2.11 -5.06
N ALA A 105 -20.17 1.36 -4.57
CA ALA A 105 -20.40 0.34 -3.56
C ALA A 105 -20.94 0.93 -2.25
N ALA A 106 -20.56 2.16 -1.88
CA ALA A 106 -21.03 2.83 -0.68
C ALA A 106 -22.56 3.05 -0.69
N ALA A 107 -23.14 3.40 -1.84
CA ALA A 107 -24.60 3.51 -1.99
C ALA A 107 -25.30 2.16 -1.83
N ILE A 108 -24.75 1.11 -2.45
CA ILE A 108 -25.35 -0.23 -2.43
C ILE A 108 -25.28 -0.87 -1.04
N SER A 109 -24.15 -0.71 -0.36
CA SER A 109 -23.86 -1.35 0.94
C SER A 109 -24.30 -0.52 2.15
N LYS A 110 -24.85 0.69 1.94
CA LYS A 110 -25.14 1.67 3.00
C LYS A 110 -23.93 1.89 3.91
N ALA A 111 -22.73 1.92 3.32
CA ALA A 111 -21.50 2.12 4.07
C ALA A 111 -21.49 3.52 4.71
N ILE A 112 -20.72 3.66 5.80
CA ILE A 112 -20.49 4.97 6.41
C ILE A 112 -19.76 5.84 5.39
N THR A 113 -20.41 6.94 5.00
CA THR A 113 -19.85 7.95 4.11
C THR A 113 -19.51 9.20 4.90
N ILE A 114 -18.40 9.84 4.54
CA ILE A 114 -18.02 11.15 5.06
C ILE A 114 -18.79 12.23 4.28
N ILE A 115 -18.85 12.05 2.95
CA ILE A 115 -19.65 12.86 2.03
C ILE A 115 -20.38 11.88 1.13
N GLY A 116 -21.71 11.89 1.13
CA GLY A 116 -22.50 10.92 0.37
C GLY A 116 -23.76 11.54 -0.24
N SER A 117 -24.24 10.88 -1.28
CA SER A 117 -25.51 11.09 -1.95
C SER A 117 -26.19 9.73 -2.18
N ASP A 118 -27.42 9.74 -2.67
CA ASP A 118 -28.13 8.51 -3.05
C ASP A 118 -27.41 7.70 -4.14
N SER A 119 -26.52 8.34 -4.91
CA SER A 119 -25.74 7.71 -5.98
C SER A 119 -24.39 7.14 -5.54
N GLY A 120 -23.91 7.49 -4.34
CA GLY A 120 -22.59 7.07 -3.86
C GLY A 120 -21.97 8.07 -2.90
N GLY A 121 -20.79 7.74 -2.37
CA GLY A 121 -20.11 8.62 -1.42
C GLY A 121 -18.66 8.28 -1.17
N ILE A 122 -17.94 9.28 -0.64
CA ILE A 122 -16.57 9.17 -0.17
C ILE A 122 -16.58 8.47 1.18
N THR A 123 -15.93 7.32 1.27
CA THR A 123 -15.80 6.53 2.50
C THR A 123 -14.46 6.82 3.19
N PRO A 124 -14.36 6.59 4.52
CA PRO A 124 -13.10 6.77 5.24
C PRO A 124 -11.89 6.02 4.64
N PRO A 125 -12.00 4.76 4.17
CA PRO A 125 -10.88 4.06 3.53
C PRO A 125 -10.27 4.80 2.34
N MET A 126 -11.08 5.47 1.51
CA MET A 126 -10.59 6.23 0.36
C MET A 126 -9.67 7.37 0.81
N ILE A 127 -10.10 8.13 1.81
CA ILE A 127 -9.32 9.26 2.35
C ILE A 127 -8.06 8.76 3.05
N ILE A 128 -8.15 7.68 3.84
CA ILE A 128 -7.01 7.11 4.55
C ILE A 128 -5.95 6.59 3.56
N CYS A 129 -6.38 5.96 2.45
CA CYS A 129 -5.47 5.48 1.41
C CYS A 129 -4.73 6.65 0.75
N LEU A 130 -5.46 7.73 0.43
CA LEU A 130 -4.87 8.94 -0.14
C LEU A 130 -3.86 9.59 0.81
N ILE A 131 -4.24 9.80 2.08
CA ILE A 131 -3.35 10.37 3.10
C ILE A 131 -2.11 9.51 3.26
N SER A 132 -2.26 8.18 3.29
CA SER A 132 -1.12 7.25 3.40
C SER A 132 -0.17 7.37 2.20
N ALA A 133 -0.71 7.54 0.99
CA ALA A 133 0.10 7.77 -0.21
C ALA A 133 0.92 9.06 -0.11
N LEU A 134 0.27 10.16 0.29
CA LEU A 134 0.92 11.46 0.48
C LEU A 134 2.00 11.39 1.56
N MET A 135 1.72 10.71 2.67
CA MET A 135 2.70 10.49 3.75
C MET A 135 3.93 9.74 3.25
N CYS A 136 3.78 8.76 2.35
CA CYS A 136 4.92 8.07 1.75
C CYS A 136 5.80 9.04 0.95
N PHE A 137 5.21 9.91 0.13
CA PHE A 137 5.99 10.90 -0.61
C PHE A 137 6.69 11.91 0.31
N VAL A 138 5.99 12.41 1.32
CA VAL A 138 6.57 13.32 2.33
C VAL A 138 7.77 12.67 3.02
N MET A 139 7.64 11.41 3.45
CA MET A 139 8.75 10.67 4.07
C MET A 139 9.92 10.46 3.09
N GLY A 140 9.63 10.19 1.82
CA GLY A 140 10.66 10.11 0.78
C GLY A 140 11.46 11.41 0.64
N GLU A 141 10.79 12.56 0.61
CA GLU A 141 11.44 13.88 0.51
C GLU A 141 12.22 14.24 1.78
N VAL A 142 11.69 13.94 2.96
CA VAL A 142 12.39 14.14 4.24
C VAL A 142 13.67 13.30 4.30
N PHE A 143 13.60 12.03 3.89
CA PHE A 143 14.76 11.15 3.89
C PHE A 143 15.81 11.59 2.86
N ASP A 144 15.39 12.05 1.67
CA ASP A 144 16.33 12.56 0.66
C ASP A 144 17.09 13.80 1.16
N LYS A 145 16.38 14.74 1.81
CA LYS A 145 17.01 15.90 2.45
C LYS A 145 17.95 15.51 3.59
N ALA A 146 17.54 14.58 4.45
CA ALA A 146 18.39 14.09 5.54
C ALA A 146 19.69 13.46 5.04
N ILE A 147 19.63 12.70 3.93
CA ILE A 147 20.81 12.12 3.29
C ILE A 147 21.75 13.21 2.78
N LYS A 148 21.23 14.27 2.13
CA LYS A 148 22.03 15.39 1.62
C LYS A 148 22.75 16.11 2.75
N ILE A 149 22.04 16.46 3.83
CA ILE A 149 22.61 17.12 5.01
C ILE A 149 23.72 16.26 5.62
N LYS A 150 23.49 14.94 5.76
CA LYS A 150 24.51 14.02 6.28
C LYS A 150 25.77 14.00 5.41
N ASN A 151 25.61 13.90 4.09
CA ASN A 151 26.74 13.86 3.17
C ASN A 151 27.53 15.17 3.16
N GLU A 152 26.86 16.32 3.28
CA GLU A 152 27.52 17.62 3.40
C GLU A 152 28.33 17.72 4.71
N SER A 153 27.74 17.27 5.82
CA SER A 153 28.44 17.22 7.12
C SER A 153 29.66 16.30 7.09
N ASP A 154 29.54 15.12 6.46
CA ASP A 154 30.63 14.15 6.34
C ASP A 154 31.78 14.67 5.43
N LEU A 155 31.52 15.65 4.55
CA LEU A 155 32.53 16.30 3.70
C LEU A 155 33.27 17.47 4.38
N THR A 156 32.73 17.98 5.49
CA THR A 156 33.29 19.14 6.22
C THR A 156 34.17 18.78 7.42
N ILE A 157 34.27 17.50 7.77
CA ILE A 157 35.14 16.97 8.84
C ILE A 157 36.39 16.36 8.19
#